data_AF-A0A261D1D6-F1
#
_entry.id   AF-A0A261D1D6-F1
#
_cell.length_a   1.000
_cell.length_b   1.000
_cell.length_c   1.000
_cell.angle_alpha   90.00
_cell.angle_beta   90.00
_cell.angle_gamma   90.00
#
_symmetry.space_group_name_H-M   'P 1'
#
loop_
_entity.id
_entity.type
_entity.pdbx_description
1 polymer ?
#
loop_
_entity_poly.entity_id
_entity_poly.type
_entity_poly.pdbx_seq_one_letter_code
_entity_poly.pdbx_strand_id
1 'polypeptide(L)'
;MSTDTDLIAAAKAYVDALVSHDPSAVPFHPDCVRIEMGAKTGRSGDHLTRSLARGPQYRVIHRISDFSPRVEGPVVYVSFYVHVQPKPLKLAARVTESFEFDDDGRIVKIIAKFGIPRRRPT
;
A
#
# COMPACT_ATOMS: atom_id res chain seq x y z
N MET A 1 -12.28 -14.72 12.14
CA MET A 1 -11.97 -14.91 10.71
C MET A 1 -12.59 -13.78 9.93
N SER A 2 -11.74 -12.98 9.30
CA SER A 2 -12.15 -11.87 8.41
C SER A 2 -12.64 -12.40 7.07
N THR A 3 -13.56 -11.68 6.45
CA THR A 3 -14.06 -11.99 5.10
C THR A 3 -13.14 -11.41 4.03
N ASP A 4 -13.22 -11.91 2.80
CA ASP A 4 -12.52 -11.34 1.64
C ASP A 4 -12.76 -9.82 1.51
N THR A 5 -13.98 -9.38 1.77
CA THR A 5 -14.35 -7.95 1.76
C THR A 5 -13.59 -7.16 2.83
N ASP A 6 -13.45 -7.71 4.04
CA ASP A 6 -12.71 -7.06 5.13
C ASP A 6 -11.21 -6.97 4.79
N LEU A 7 -10.64 -8.04 4.22
CA LEU A 7 -9.23 -8.06 3.82
C LEU A 7 -8.95 -7.06 2.69
N ILE A 8 -9.86 -6.97 1.69
CA ILE A 8 -9.77 -5.98 0.62
C ILE A 8 -9.90 -4.57 1.20
N ALA A 9 -10.81 -4.33 2.14
CA ALA A 9 -10.98 -3.03 2.79
C ALA A 9 -9.72 -2.61 3.56
N ALA A 10 -9.09 -3.54 4.29
CA ALA A 10 -7.84 -3.29 4.98
C ALA A 10 -6.68 -2.97 4.02
N ALA A 11 -6.53 -3.74 2.93
CA ALA A 11 -5.55 -3.45 1.88
C ALA A 11 -5.81 -2.08 1.22
N LYS A 12 -7.08 -1.74 0.97
CA LYS A 12 -7.49 -0.46 0.41
C LYS A 12 -7.18 0.70 1.36
N ALA A 13 -7.41 0.54 2.66
CA ALA A 13 -7.06 1.53 3.67
C ALA A 13 -5.56 1.86 3.66
N TYR A 14 -4.69 0.84 3.53
CA TYR A 14 -3.25 1.05 3.35
C TYR A 14 -2.95 1.87 2.09
N VAL A 15 -3.55 1.51 0.94
CA VAL A 15 -3.32 2.22 -0.33
C VAL A 15 -3.82 3.66 -0.28
N ASP A 16 -4.94 3.92 0.40
CA ASP A 16 -5.47 5.27 0.58
C ASP A 16 -4.57 6.12 1.50
N ALA A 17 -3.99 5.50 2.54
CA ALA A 17 -3.04 6.14 3.44
C ALA A 17 -1.76 6.62 2.73
N LEU A 18 -1.40 6.03 1.57
CA LEU A 18 -0.28 6.53 0.75
C LEU A 18 -0.52 7.97 0.25
N VAL A 19 -1.78 8.38 0.09
CA VAL A 19 -2.15 9.73 -0.37
C VAL A 19 -2.65 10.61 0.76
N SER A 20 -3.50 10.07 1.64
CA SER A 20 -4.06 10.86 2.75
C SER A 20 -3.04 11.15 3.84
N HIS A 21 -1.96 10.34 3.92
CA HIS A 21 -1.03 10.32 5.04
C HIS A 21 -1.70 10.05 6.39
N ASP A 22 -2.88 9.43 6.37
CA ASP A 22 -3.60 9.01 7.57
C ASP A 22 -3.61 7.47 7.65
N PRO A 23 -2.80 6.86 8.53
CA PRO A 23 -2.77 5.42 8.73
C PRO A 23 -3.80 4.92 9.76
N SER A 24 -4.68 5.77 10.30
CA SER A 24 -5.56 5.44 11.43
C SER A 24 -6.49 4.24 11.17
N ALA A 25 -6.88 4.04 9.91
CA ALA A 25 -7.72 2.93 9.47
C ALA A 25 -6.93 1.66 9.05
N VAL A 26 -5.60 1.66 9.12
CA VAL A 26 -4.77 0.55 8.63
C VAL A 26 -4.51 -0.45 9.76
N PRO A 27 -4.99 -1.70 9.67
CA PRO A 27 -4.86 -2.67 10.74
C PRO A 27 -3.50 -3.38 10.66
N PHE A 28 -2.41 -2.69 10.99
CA PHE A 28 -1.10 -3.34 11.05
C PHE A 28 -1.00 -4.29 12.23
N HIS A 29 -0.44 -5.48 12.00
CA HIS A 29 0.07 -6.31 13.08
C HIS A 29 1.29 -5.61 13.75
N PRO A 30 1.51 -5.73 15.07
CA PRO A 30 2.67 -5.14 15.75
C PRO A 30 4.01 -5.49 15.06
N ASP A 31 4.14 -6.75 14.65
CA ASP A 31 5.33 -7.27 13.96
C ASP A 31 5.28 -7.15 12.43
N CYS A 32 4.39 -6.30 11.89
CA CYS A 32 4.25 -6.15 10.44
C CYS A 32 5.57 -5.77 9.77
N VAL A 33 5.93 -6.48 8.71
CA VAL A 33 7.11 -6.19 7.91
C VAL A 33 6.73 -5.76 6.50
N ARG A 34 7.54 -4.88 5.92
CA ARG A 34 7.40 -4.48 4.52
C ARG A 34 8.69 -4.73 3.77
N ILE A 35 8.55 -5.38 2.62
CA ILE A 35 9.64 -5.69 1.70
C ILE A 35 9.36 -4.96 0.39
N GLU A 36 10.23 -4.04 0.03
CA GLU A 36 10.16 -3.26 -1.21
C GLU A 36 11.32 -3.65 -2.11
N MET A 37 11.03 -4.15 -3.31
CA MET A 37 12.06 -4.54 -4.29
C MET A 37 13.12 -5.51 -3.70
N GLY A 38 12.71 -6.39 -2.78
CA GLY A 38 13.59 -7.36 -2.12
C GLY A 38 14.30 -6.85 -0.86
N ALA A 39 14.21 -5.55 -0.54
CA ALA A 39 14.79 -4.97 0.67
C ALA A 39 13.73 -4.81 1.78
N LYS A 40 14.08 -5.16 3.02
CA LYS A 40 13.21 -4.92 4.18
C LYS A 40 13.22 -3.44 4.55
N THR A 41 12.14 -2.72 4.24
CA THR A 41 11.98 -1.29 4.51
C THR A 41 11.03 -1.00 5.66
N GLY A 42 10.11 -1.92 5.97
CA GLY A 42 9.25 -1.90 7.16
C GLY A 42 9.72 -2.92 8.19
N ARG A 43 9.73 -2.52 9.47
CA ARG A 43 10.28 -3.33 10.56
C ARG A 43 9.26 -3.71 11.64
N SER A 44 8.18 -2.93 11.76
CA SER A 44 7.06 -3.15 12.67
C SER A 44 5.84 -2.36 12.19
N GLY A 45 4.65 -2.68 12.70
CA GLY A 45 3.42 -1.93 12.44
C GLY A 45 3.58 -0.45 12.81
N ASP A 46 4.09 -0.15 14.00
CA ASP A 46 4.39 1.20 14.44
C ASP A 46 5.33 1.97 13.51
N HIS A 47 6.34 1.30 12.97
CA HIS A 47 7.26 1.90 12.01
C HIS A 47 6.51 2.24 10.71
N LEU A 48 5.66 1.34 10.22
CA LEU A 48 4.85 1.57 9.02
C LEU A 48 3.80 2.66 9.22
N THR A 49 3.12 2.71 10.36
CA THR A 49 2.21 3.80 10.73
C THR A 49 2.90 5.15 10.66
N ARG A 50 4.08 5.29 11.30
CA ARG A 50 4.87 6.54 11.23
C ARG A 50 5.36 6.85 9.82
N SER A 51 5.75 5.81 9.07
CA SER A 51 6.17 5.95 7.68
C SER A 51 5.03 6.51 6.84
N LEU A 52 3.83 5.92 6.86
CA LEU A 52 2.68 6.41 6.09
C LEU A 52 2.30 7.86 6.45
N ALA A 53 2.36 8.19 7.73
CA ALA A 53 1.99 9.52 8.21
C ALA A 53 2.99 10.63 7.85
N ARG A 54 4.29 10.32 7.76
CA ARG A 54 5.35 11.34 7.72
C ARG A 54 6.44 11.09 6.67
N GLY A 55 6.40 9.94 6.00
CA GLY A 55 7.42 9.46 5.09
C GLY A 55 7.56 10.37 3.88
N PRO A 56 8.77 10.88 3.58
CA PRO A 56 8.98 11.81 2.48
C PRO A 56 8.63 11.17 1.12
N GLN A 57 8.78 9.85 0.96
CA GLN A 57 8.44 9.15 -0.27
C GLN A 57 6.95 9.18 -0.62
N TYR A 58 6.06 9.35 0.36
CA TYR A 58 4.62 9.40 0.09
C TYR A 58 4.15 10.79 -0.28
N ARG A 59 4.86 11.84 0.16
CA ARG A 59 4.49 13.26 -0.08
C ARG A 59 4.46 13.65 -1.56
N VAL A 60 5.17 12.89 -2.41
CA VAL A 60 5.13 13.10 -3.86
C VAL A 60 3.89 12.50 -4.51
N ILE A 61 3.18 11.59 -3.83
CA ILE A 61 2.00 10.93 -4.34
C ILE A 61 0.80 11.84 -4.12
N HIS A 62 0.03 12.13 -5.16
CA HIS A 62 -1.13 13.01 -5.07
C HIS A 62 -2.44 12.36 -5.50
N ARG A 63 -2.41 11.13 -6.02
CA ARG A 63 -3.59 10.37 -6.44
C ARG A 63 -3.24 8.89 -6.61
N ILE A 64 -4.21 8.02 -6.32
CA ILE A 64 -4.22 6.61 -6.73
C ILE A 64 -5.28 6.41 -7.83
N SER A 65 -5.02 5.50 -8.76
CA SER A 65 -6.04 5.01 -9.71
C SER A 65 -5.92 3.52 -9.97
N ASP A 66 -6.98 2.95 -10.56
CA ASP A 66 -7.06 1.57 -11.04
C ASP A 66 -6.76 0.52 -9.96
N PHE A 67 -7.31 0.72 -8.76
CA PHE A 67 -7.20 -0.27 -7.69
C PHE A 67 -7.92 -1.56 -8.09
N SER A 68 -7.15 -2.64 -8.25
CA SER A 68 -7.65 -3.95 -8.65
C SER A 68 -7.17 -4.99 -7.62
N PRO A 69 -8.06 -5.46 -6.73
CA PRO A 69 -7.75 -6.47 -5.74
C PRO A 69 -8.06 -7.88 -6.25
N ARG A 70 -7.37 -8.87 -5.68
CA ARG A 70 -7.62 -10.29 -5.85
C ARG A 70 -7.20 -11.03 -4.58
N VAL A 71 -8.10 -11.84 -4.02
CA VAL A 71 -7.86 -12.59 -2.79
C VAL A 71 -7.44 -14.02 -3.12
N GLU A 72 -6.41 -14.53 -2.44
CA GLU A 72 -6.05 -15.95 -2.44
C GLU A 72 -5.69 -16.38 -1.01
N GLY A 73 -6.61 -17.09 -0.34
CA GLY A 73 -6.44 -17.46 1.06
C GLY A 73 -6.25 -16.22 1.95
N PRO A 74 -5.21 -16.16 2.80
CA PRO A 74 -4.95 -15.02 3.68
C PRO A 74 -4.21 -13.87 2.98
N VAL A 75 -4.09 -13.89 1.65
CA VAL A 75 -3.31 -12.90 0.89
C VAL A 75 -4.20 -12.11 -0.06
N VAL A 76 -4.13 -10.79 0.03
CA VAL A 76 -4.73 -9.87 -0.95
C VAL A 76 -3.64 -9.34 -1.86
N TYR A 77 -3.75 -9.65 -3.15
CA TYR A 77 -2.93 -9.09 -4.20
C TYR A 77 -3.62 -7.87 -4.77
N VAL A 78 -2.91 -6.76 -4.88
CA VAL A 78 -3.43 -5.55 -5.51
C VAL A 78 -2.50 -5.07 -6.61
N SER A 79 -3.09 -4.44 -7.61
CA SER A 79 -2.36 -3.53 -8.48
C SER A 79 -3.07 -2.20 -8.58
N PHE A 80 -2.29 -1.13 -8.67
CA PHE A 80 -2.80 0.24 -8.77
C PHE A 80 -1.72 1.14 -9.37
N TYR A 81 -2.06 2.41 -9.62
CA TYR A 81 -1.12 3.42 -10.05
C TYR A 81 -0.98 4.52 -9.02
N VAL A 82 0.26 4.86 -8.69
CA VAL A 82 0.61 6.07 -7.93
C VAL A 82 0.88 7.20 -8.91
N HIS A 83 0.15 8.30 -8.80
CA HIS A 83 0.37 9.52 -9.57
C HIS A 83 1.24 10.46 -8.76
N VAL A 84 2.37 10.86 -9.32
CA VAL A 84 3.42 11.59 -8.60
C VAL A 84 3.60 13.02 -9.10
N GLN A 85 4.02 13.89 -8.19
CA GLN A 85 4.35 15.27 -8.47
C GLN A 85 5.60 15.37 -9.37
N PRO A 86 5.73 16.47 -10.15
CA PRO A 86 4.76 17.55 -10.29
C PRO A 86 3.59 17.20 -11.24
N LYS A 87 2.35 17.56 -10.85
CA LYS A 87 1.10 17.26 -11.61
C LYS A 87 1.16 17.53 -13.13
N PRO A 88 1.78 18.61 -13.64
CA PRO A 88 1.83 18.88 -15.08
C PRO A 88 2.52 17.80 -15.91
N LEU A 89 3.44 17.02 -15.32
CA LEU A 89 4.16 15.95 -16.02
C LEU A 89 3.31 14.68 -16.20
N LYS A 90 2.16 14.57 -15.50
CA LYS A 90 1.26 13.42 -15.55
C LYS A 90 1.99 12.09 -15.40
N LEU A 91 2.89 12.01 -14.43
CA LEU A 91 3.70 10.82 -14.16
C LEU A 91 2.91 9.86 -13.29
N ALA A 92 2.84 8.59 -13.72
CA ALA A 92 2.28 7.52 -12.93
C ALA A 92 3.19 6.29 -12.93
N ALA A 93 3.37 5.69 -11.76
CA ALA A 93 4.08 4.42 -11.59
C ALA A 93 3.06 3.32 -11.27
N ARG A 94 3.19 2.16 -11.91
CA ARG A 94 2.40 0.98 -11.55
C ARG A 94 3.00 0.35 -10.30
N VAL A 95 2.16 0.03 -9.34
CA VAL A 95 2.52 -0.70 -8.12
C VAL A 95 1.77 -2.03 -8.13
N THR A 96 2.47 -3.09 -7.75
CA THR A 96 1.88 -4.37 -7.39
C THR A 96 2.29 -4.70 -5.97
N GLU A 97 1.31 -4.96 -5.13
CA GLU A 97 1.51 -5.24 -3.71
C GLU A 97 0.75 -6.52 -3.31
N SER A 98 1.29 -7.25 -2.35
CA SER A 98 0.56 -8.32 -1.67
C SER A 98 0.55 -8.05 -0.17
N PHE A 99 -0.62 -8.23 0.43
CA PHE A 99 -0.86 -8.10 1.86
C PHE A 99 -1.21 -9.47 2.42
N GLU A 100 -0.40 -9.98 3.33
CA GLU A 100 -0.68 -11.19 4.09
C GLU A 100 -1.32 -10.81 5.43
N PHE A 101 -2.35 -11.55 5.83
CA PHE A 101 -3.17 -11.26 7.00
C PHE A 101 -3.11 -12.39 8.04
N ASP A 102 -3.27 -12.05 9.32
CA ASP A 102 -3.56 -13.00 10.39
C ASP A 102 -5.07 -13.32 10.48
N ASP A 103 -5.46 -14.23 11.38
CA ASP A 103 -6.85 -14.66 11.57
C ASP A 103 -7.79 -13.55 12.10
N ASP A 104 -7.21 -12.48 12.65
CA ASP A 104 -7.88 -11.28 13.15
C ASP A 104 -7.98 -10.18 12.08
N GLY A 105 -7.47 -10.42 10.86
CA GLY A 105 -7.51 -9.47 9.74
C GLY A 105 -6.47 -8.36 9.82
N ARG A 106 -5.39 -8.54 10.59
CA ARG A 106 -4.27 -7.59 10.64
C ARG A 106 -3.22 -7.92 9.60
N ILE A 107 -2.65 -6.90 8.99
CA ILE A 107 -1.58 -7.03 7.99
C ILE A 107 -0.29 -7.45 8.70
N VAL A 108 0.20 -8.65 8.43
CA VAL A 108 1.47 -9.17 8.97
C VAL A 108 2.65 -8.94 8.02
N LYS A 109 2.39 -8.88 6.71
CA LYS A 109 3.45 -8.73 5.72
C LYS A 109 2.97 -8.01 4.46
N ILE A 110 3.82 -7.13 3.97
CA ILE A 110 3.61 -6.38 2.72
C ILE A 110 4.79 -6.64 1.80
N ILE A 111 4.52 -7.09 0.58
CA ILE A 111 5.54 -7.19 -0.47
C ILE A 111 5.15 -6.25 -1.59
N ALA A 112 6.01 -5.28 -1.86
CA ALA A 112 5.76 -4.22 -2.82
C ALA A 112 6.79 -4.25 -3.96
N LYS A 113 6.28 -4.08 -5.18
CA LYS A 113 7.07 -3.83 -6.39
C LYS A 113 6.49 -2.61 -7.09
N PHE A 114 7.36 -1.68 -7.46
CA PHE A 114 6.98 -0.47 -8.18
C PHE A 114 7.77 -0.36 -9.48
N GLY A 115 7.06 0.04 -10.54
CA GLY A 115 7.65 0.34 -11.84
C GLY A 115 8.22 1.76 -11.91
N ILE A 116 8.96 2.03 -12.97
CA ILE A 116 9.44 3.38 -13.29
C ILE A 116 8.22 4.27 -13.63
N PRO A 117 8.10 5.48 -13.05
CA PRO A 117 7.06 6.42 -13.44
C PRO A 117 7.12 6.76 -14.93
N ARG A 118 5.99 6.64 -15.62
CA ARG A 118 5.85 6.98 -17.03
C ARG A 118 4.71 7.97 -17.21
N ARG A 119 4.80 8.78 -18.27
CA ARG A 119 3.71 9.69 -18.64
C ARG A 119 2.46 8.87 -18.91
N ARG A 120 1.38 9.17 -18.19
CA ARG A 120 0.09 8.52 -18.36
C ARG A 120 -0.98 9.60 -18.48
N PRO A 121 -1.67 9.71 -19.62
CA PRO A 121 -2.86 10.54 -19.70
C PRO A 121 -3.85 10.04 -18.66
N THR A 122 -4.29 10.95 -17.79
CA THR A 122 -5.42 10.74 -16.88
C THR A 122 -6.70 10.50 -17.64
#